data_AF-A0A955LZ19-F1
#
_entry.id   AF-A0A955LZ19-F1
#
_cell.length_a   1.000
_cell.length_b   1.000
_cell.length_c   1.000
_cell.angle_alpha   90.00
_cell.angle_beta   90.00
_cell.angle_gamma   90.00
#
_symmetry.space_group_name_H-M   'P 1'
#
loop_
_entity.id
_entity.type
_entity.pdbx_description
1 polymer ?
#
loop_
_entity_poly.entity_id
_entity_poly.type
_entity_poly.pdbx_seq_one_letter_code
_entity_poly.pdbx_strand_id
1 'polypeptide(L)'
;MEETAKIILDGKTYEFPVITGTENEKAIDITQLRAETSYITLDNGFINTGSCTSSITFLDGEKGVLRYRGIPIEQIAEKSTFVETSYLLIYGKLPTQDKLKKFAQSFTKHAPLHDDMLNFFNGYPKDGHPMGLLSAMVCSLSGYYPDLLKPELTDEEFESTAAQLLSKVRTISAYTYKKSLGQPVVPPREDLRYIANFLNMMFSTPQKEYEITDEVIQALEALLILHADHEQNCSTSTVRLVGSSWANMFASVSAGVSALWGPLHGGANQKVVEMLEDIEEAGGDIQKFINKAKDPNDNYRLMGFGHR
;
A
#
# COMPACT_ATOMS: atom_id res chain seq x y z
N MET A 1 -3.13 -37.60 12.67
CA MET A 1 -4.48 -37.42 12.08
C MET A 1 -4.58 -35.95 11.71
N GLU A 2 -5.06 -35.66 10.51
CA GLU A 2 -5.41 -34.28 10.16
C GLU A 2 -6.53 -33.80 11.08
N GLU A 3 -6.37 -32.61 11.65
CA GLU A 3 -7.40 -32.01 12.49
C GLU A 3 -8.59 -31.64 11.59
N THR A 4 -9.81 -31.98 12.01
CA THR A 4 -11.03 -31.67 11.26
C THR A 4 -12.04 -30.94 12.13
N ALA A 5 -12.78 -30.01 11.52
CA ALA A 5 -13.94 -29.36 12.11
C ALA A 5 -15.22 -30.02 11.60
N LYS A 6 -16.23 -30.13 12.45
CA LYS A 6 -17.51 -30.76 12.09
C LYS A 6 -18.60 -29.71 11.96
N ILE A 7 -19.31 -29.72 10.83
CA ILE A 7 -20.50 -28.91 10.59
C ILE A 7 -21.70 -29.86 10.47
N ILE A 8 -22.75 -29.63 11.26
CA ILE A 8 -23.98 -30.45 11.23
C ILE A 8 -25.07 -29.65 10.53
N LEU A 9 -25.55 -30.15 9.39
CA LEU A 9 -26.62 -29.55 8.60
C LEU A 9 -27.71 -30.60 8.37
N ASP A 10 -28.96 -30.27 8.67
CA ASP A 10 -30.12 -31.17 8.50
C ASP A 10 -29.93 -32.56 9.14
N GLY A 11 -29.23 -32.61 10.28
CA GLY A 11 -28.92 -33.86 11.00
C GLY A 11 -27.79 -34.70 10.40
N LYS A 12 -27.16 -34.25 9.30
CA LYS A 12 -25.98 -34.87 8.70
C LYS A 12 -24.71 -34.13 9.10
N THR A 13 -23.68 -34.89 9.50
CA THR A 13 -22.36 -34.36 9.84
C THR A 13 -21.46 -34.33 8.62
N TYR A 14 -20.83 -33.19 8.40
CA TYR A 14 -19.80 -32.94 7.40
C TYR A 14 -18.49 -32.62 8.12
N GLU A 15 -17.37 -33.15 7.62
CA GLU A 15 -16.05 -32.93 8.20
C GLU A 15 -15.20 -32.12 7.23
N PHE A 16 -14.67 -31.00 7.70
CA PHE A 16 -13.83 -30.10 6.91
C PHE A 16 -12.42 -30.06 7.50
N PRO A 17 -11.36 -30.04 6.68
CA PRO A 17 -9.99 -29.93 7.17
C PRO A 17 -9.76 -28.65 7.96
N VAL A 18 -8.93 -28.73 9.00
CA VAL A 18 -8.39 -27.56 9.69
C VAL A 18 -6.98 -27.30 9.20
N ILE A 19 -6.76 -26.12 8.64
CA ILE A 19 -5.45 -25.61 8.25
C ILE A 19 -4.87 -24.85 9.44
N THR A 20 -3.63 -25.19 9.83
CA THR A 20 -2.90 -24.47 10.87
C THR A 20 -1.74 -23.71 10.23
N GLY A 21 -1.71 -22.40 10.42
CA GLY A 21 -0.63 -21.55 9.93
C GLY A 21 0.59 -21.52 10.87
N THR A 22 1.61 -20.75 10.49
CA THR A 22 2.91 -20.77 11.19
C THR A 22 2.89 -20.13 12.56
N GLU A 23 1.91 -19.29 12.86
CA GLU A 23 1.74 -18.64 14.18
C GLU A 23 0.59 -19.30 14.98
N ASN A 24 0.19 -20.53 14.58
CA ASN A 24 -0.87 -21.36 15.17
C ASN A 24 -2.31 -20.86 14.97
N GLU A 25 -2.52 -19.90 14.07
CA GLU A 25 -3.83 -19.55 13.52
C GLU A 25 -4.48 -20.76 12.87
N LYS A 26 -5.78 -20.94 13.11
CA LYS A 26 -6.57 -22.05 12.57
C LYS A 26 -7.62 -21.52 11.61
N ALA A 27 -7.73 -22.15 10.45
CA ALA A 27 -8.78 -21.91 9.47
C ALA A 27 -9.49 -23.23 9.14
N ILE A 28 -10.79 -23.16 8.91
CA ILE A 28 -11.58 -24.30 8.42
C ILE A 28 -11.60 -24.21 6.90
N ASP A 29 -11.09 -25.22 6.21
CA ASP A 29 -11.15 -25.28 4.74
C ASP A 29 -12.55 -25.65 4.27
N ILE A 30 -13.30 -24.62 3.85
CA ILE A 30 -14.67 -24.75 3.34
C ILE A 30 -14.73 -24.82 1.81
N THR A 31 -13.62 -25.11 1.11
CA THR A 31 -13.57 -25.14 -0.37
C THR A 31 -14.63 -26.07 -0.97
N GLN A 32 -14.90 -27.21 -0.32
CA GLN A 32 -15.90 -28.19 -0.78
C GLN A 32 -17.31 -27.97 -0.19
N LEU A 33 -17.50 -26.99 0.71
CA LEU A 33 -18.74 -26.81 1.47
C LEU A 33 -19.98 -26.78 0.56
N ARG A 34 -19.97 -25.93 -0.47
CA ARG A 34 -21.13 -25.79 -1.37
C ARG A 34 -21.35 -27.05 -2.19
N ALA A 35 -20.30 -27.71 -2.65
CA ALA A 35 -20.41 -28.93 -3.45
C ALA A 35 -21.00 -30.09 -2.63
N GLU A 36 -20.67 -30.17 -1.33
CA GLU A 36 -21.11 -31.26 -0.45
C GLU A 36 -22.48 -31.01 0.21
N THR A 37 -22.82 -29.74 0.44
CA THR A 37 -23.98 -29.36 1.27
C THR A 37 -25.04 -28.56 0.51
N SER A 38 -24.68 -27.90 -0.60
CA SER A 38 -25.45 -26.82 -1.25
C SER A 38 -25.56 -25.52 -0.44
N TYR A 39 -24.99 -25.44 0.77
CA TYR A 39 -24.94 -24.23 1.58
C TYR A 39 -23.77 -23.33 1.16
N ILE A 40 -23.88 -22.04 1.49
CA ILE A 40 -22.79 -21.07 1.44
C ILE A 40 -22.63 -20.46 2.84
N THR A 41 -21.46 -19.90 3.13
CA THR A 41 -21.28 -19.02 4.27
C THR A 41 -21.75 -17.61 3.94
N LEU A 42 -22.19 -16.87 4.96
CA LEU A 42 -22.52 -15.45 4.85
C LEU A 42 -21.66 -14.70 5.87
N ASP A 43 -20.66 -13.97 5.38
CA ASP A 43 -19.71 -13.23 6.22
C ASP A 43 -19.49 -11.83 5.64
N ASN A 44 -20.39 -10.91 5.99
CA ASN A 44 -20.35 -9.54 5.48
C ASN A 44 -19.06 -8.84 5.94
N GLY A 45 -18.22 -8.46 4.98
CA GLY A 45 -16.94 -7.79 5.25
C GLY A 45 -15.76 -8.75 5.46
N PHE A 46 -15.95 -10.07 5.28
CA PHE A 46 -14.89 -11.08 5.36
C PHE A 46 -14.17 -11.15 6.72
N ILE A 47 -14.86 -10.80 7.81
CA ILE A 47 -14.28 -10.74 9.16
C ILE A 47 -13.81 -12.14 9.63
N ASN A 48 -14.50 -13.19 9.21
CA ASN A 48 -14.24 -14.57 9.59
C ASN A 48 -13.66 -15.41 8.43
N THR A 49 -13.28 -14.76 7.32
CA THR A 49 -12.90 -15.45 6.08
C THR A 49 -11.44 -15.18 5.71
N GLY A 50 -10.59 -16.20 5.87
CA GLY A 50 -9.24 -16.18 5.31
C GLY A 50 -9.26 -16.43 3.80
N SER A 51 -9.06 -15.38 2.99
CA SER A 51 -9.17 -15.48 1.53
C SER A 51 -7.95 -16.09 0.82
N CYS A 52 -6.81 -16.19 1.50
CA CYS A 52 -5.59 -16.74 0.93
C CYS A 52 -4.60 -17.20 2.01
N THR A 53 -3.65 -18.05 1.62
CA THR A 53 -2.40 -18.25 2.36
C THR A 53 -1.38 -17.17 1.98
N SER A 54 -0.61 -16.70 2.94
CA SER A 54 0.41 -15.67 2.74
C SER A 54 1.63 -15.95 3.60
N SER A 55 2.80 -15.58 3.09
CA SER A 55 4.08 -15.60 3.81
C SER A 55 4.76 -14.23 3.81
N ILE A 56 4.01 -13.17 3.49
CA ILE A 56 4.54 -11.81 3.30
C ILE A 56 4.62 -11.09 4.64
N THR A 57 3.49 -10.93 5.30
CA THR A 57 3.35 -10.15 6.52
C THR A 57 2.52 -10.92 7.52
N PHE A 58 2.93 -10.84 8.79
CA PHE A 58 2.15 -11.31 9.92
C PHE A 58 1.78 -10.12 10.80
N LEU A 59 0.52 -10.08 11.23
CA LEU A 59 -0.04 -9.05 12.10
C LEU A 59 -0.81 -9.72 13.24
N ASP A 60 -0.51 -9.33 14.48
CA ASP A 60 -1.35 -9.61 15.65
C ASP A 60 -1.69 -8.26 16.30
N GLY A 61 -2.89 -7.77 16.00
CA GLY A 61 -3.35 -6.46 16.47
C GLY A 61 -3.55 -6.39 17.99
N GLU A 62 -3.89 -7.51 18.63
CA GLU A 62 -4.09 -7.56 20.09
C GLU A 62 -2.76 -7.45 20.84
N LYS A 63 -1.70 -8.07 20.29
CA LYS A 63 -0.35 -8.03 20.86
C LYS A 63 0.51 -6.90 20.29
N GLY A 64 0.02 -6.15 19.30
CA GLY A 64 0.77 -5.11 18.61
C GLY A 64 2.00 -5.63 17.87
N VAL A 65 1.91 -6.82 17.26
CA VAL A 65 3.03 -7.44 16.52
C VAL A 65 2.81 -7.22 15.03
N LEU A 66 3.83 -6.67 14.35
CA LEU A 66 3.91 -6.60 12.89
C LEU A 66 5.27 -7.14 12.44
N ARG A 67 5.26 -8.10 11.51
CA ARG A 67 6.48 -8.70 10.96
C ARG A 67 6.40 -8.76 9.44
N TYR A 68 7.44 -8.29 8.76
CA TYR A 68 7.63 -8.56 7.33
C TYR A 68 8.58 -9.74 7.16
N ARG A 69 8.12 -10.80 6.49
CA ARG A 69 8.89 -12.03 6.27
C ARG A 69 9.49 -12.60 7.57
N GLY A 70 8.76 -12.48 8.68
CA GLY A 70 9.16 -12.92 10.01
C GLY A 70 10.08 -11.95 10.79
N ILE A 71 10.53 -10.85 10.19
CA ILE A 71 11.38 -9.85 10.84
C ILE A 71 10.49 -8.78 11.50
N PRO A 72 10.65 -8.47 12.80
CA PRO A 72 9.90 -7.42 13.48
C PRO A 72 10.05 -6.06 12.82
N ILE A 73 8.95 -5.32 12.68
CA ILE A 73 8.92 -4.06 11.94
C ILE A 73 9.88 -3.01 12.52
N GLU A 74 10.10 -3.00 13.83
CA GLU A 74 10.97 -2.05 14.51
C GLU A 74 12.43 -2.22 14.06
N GLN A 75 12.85 -3.47 13.82
CA GLN A 75 14.20 -3.76 13.33
C GLN A 75 14.37 -3.32 11.88
N ILE A 76 13.33 -3.48 11.06
CA ILE A 76 13.36 -3.06 9.65
C ILE A 76 13.39 -1.53 9.57
N ALA A 77 12.52 -0.86 10.31
CA ALA A 77 12.44 0.60 10.33
C ALA A 77 13.73 1.26 10.85
N GLU A 78 14.43 0.64 11.79
CA GLU A 78 15.69 1.17 12.34
C GLU A 78 16.91 0.89 11.44
N LYS A 79 16.95 -0.26 10.76
CA LYS A 79 18.20 -0.78 10.15
C LYS A 79 18.18 -0.90 8.64
N SER A 80 17.01 -0.79 8.02
CA SER A 80 16.84 -1.01 6.59
C SER A 80 16.56 0.31 5.84
N THR A 81 16.43 0.18 4.53
CA THR A 81 15.91 1.23 3.64
C THR A 81 14.64 0.73 2.98
N PHE A 82 13.81 1.62 2.47
CA PHE A 82 12.61 1.29 1.73
C PHE A 82 12.91 0.39 0.53
N VAL A 83 14.02 0.64 -0.18
CA VAL A 83 14.43 -0.19 -1.33
C VAL A 83 14.77 -1.61 -0.88
N GLU A 84 15.52 -1.79 0.20
CA GLU A 84 15.83 -3.11 0.75
C GLU A 84 14.57 -3.81 1.31
N THR A 85 13.70 -3.07 1.98
CA THR A 85 12.41 -3.56 2.51
C THR A 85 11.49 -4.02 1.38
N SER A 86 11.39 -3.26 0.30
CA SER A 86 10.60 -3.67 -0.88
C SER A 86 11.17 -4.95 -1.52
N TYR A 87 12.50 -5.10 -1.57
CA TYR A 87 13.13 -6.34 -2.01
C TYR A 87 12.76 -7.51 -1.09
N LEU A 88 12.85 -7.33 0.23
CA LEU A 88 12.44 -8.34 1.21
C LEU A 88 10.98 -8.77 1.00
N LEU A 89 10.07 -7.81 0.87
CA LEU A 89 8.65 -8.07 0.68
C LEU A 89 8.36 -8.80 -0.63
N ILE A 90 9.02 -8.43 -1.73
CA ILE A 90 8.81 -9.05 -3.04
C ILE A 90 9.41 -10.47 -3.09
N TYR A 91 10.67 -10.63 -2.66
CA TYR A 91 11.44 -11.86 -2.88
C TYR A 91 11.53 -12.79 -1.67
N GLY A 92 10.99 -12.39 -0.52
CA GLY A 92 10.95 -13.20 0.69
C GLY A 92 12.29 -13.32 1.43
N LYS A 93 13.33 -12.61 1.00
CA LYS A 93 14.67 -12.64 1.61
C LYS A 93 15.38 -11.31 1.46
N LEU A 94 16.27 -11.01 2.39
CA LEU A 94 17.14 -9.84 2.29
C LEU A 94 18.08 -9.97 1.08
N PRO A 95 18.32 -8.88 0.33
CA PRO A 95 19.24 -8.88 -0.79
C PRO A 95 20.70 -8.98 -0.34
N THR A 96 21.57 -9.51 -1.19
CA THR A 96 23.02 -9.25 -1.08
C THR A 96 23.30 -7.81 -1.52
N GLN A 97 24.46 -7.25 -1.16
CA GLN A 97 24.83 -5.87 -1.56
C GLN A 97 24.77 -5.65 -3.07
N ASP A 98 25.23 -6.62 -3.87
CA ASP A 98 25.17 -6.52 -5.34
C ASP A 98 23.73 -6.52 -5.87
N LYS A 99 22.86 -7.35 -5.28
CA LYS A 99 21.44 -7.40 -5.65
C LYS A 99 20.73 -6.10 -5.27
N LEU A 100 20.98 -5.60 -4.07
CA LEU A 100 20.43 -4.32 -3.61
C LEU A 100 20.86 -3.17 -4.52
N LYS A 101 22.15 -3.12 -4.89
CA LYS A 101 22.67 -2.11 -5.81
C LYS A 101 22.00 -2.17 -7.18
N LYS A 102 21.87 -3.37 -7.77
CA LYS A 102 21.19 -3.56 -9.07
C LYS A 102 19.72 -3.16 -9.01
N PHE A 103 19.03 -3.58 -7.95
CA PHE A 103 17.63 -3.24 -7.73
C PHE A 103 17.46 -1.72 -7.58
N ALA A 104 18.26 -1.07 -6.74
CA ALA A 104 18.24 0.39 -6.58
C ALA A 104 18.53 1.13 -7.91
N GLN A 105 19.49 0.65 -8.71
CA GLN A 105 19.79 1.20 -10.03
C GLN A 105 18.61 1.06 -11.00
N SER A 106 17.87 -0.05 -10.93
CA SER A 106 16.65 -0.26 -11.73
C SER A 106 15.61 0.84 -11.45
N PHE A 107 15.45 1.23 -10.19
CA PHE A 107 14.50 2.30 -9.84
C PHE A 107 14.92 3.62 -10.48
N THR A 108 16.21 3.98 -10.41
CA THR A 108 16.72 5.20 -11.06
C THR A 108 16.51 5.15 -12.58
N LYS A 109 16.88 4.04 -13.22
CA LYS A 109 16.70 3.82 -14.67
C LYS A 109 15.24 3.99 -15.10
N HIS A 110 14.31 3.48 -14.31
CA HIS A 110 12.88 3.53 -14.60
C HIS A 110 12.17 4.74 -13.96
N ALA A 111 12.88 5.77 -13.50
CA ALA A 111 12.25 6.94 -12.87
C ALA A 111 11.55 7.90 -13.85
N PRO A 112 12.14 8.26 -15.02
CA PRO A 112 11.53 9.25 -15.91
C PRO A 112 10.19 8.77 -16.51
N LEU A 113 9.17 9.63 -16.55
CA LEU A 113 7.93 9.33 -17.28
C LEU A 113 8.11 9.55 -18.78
N HIS A 114 7.32 8.88 -19.60
CA HIS A 114 7.22 9.23 -21.02
C HIS A 114 6.66 10.66 -21.14
N ASP A 115 7.23 11.51 -22.00
CA ASP A 115 6.87 12.94 -22.07
C ASP A 115 5.38 13.17 -22.36
N ASP A 116 4.77 12.33 -23.21
CA ASP A 116 3.32 12.41 -23.47
C ASP A 116 2.45 12.24 -22.22
N MET A 117 2.95 11.56 -21.17
CA MET A 117 2.23 11.46 -19.90
C MET A 117 2.14 12.81 -19.18
N LEU A 118 3.03 13.78 -19.47
CA LEU A 118 2.91 15.14 -18.96
C LEU A 118 1.63 15.84 -19.44
N ASN A 119 1.12 15.45 -20.61
CA ASN A 119 -0.15 15.99 -21.12
C ASN A 119 -1.34 15.56 -20.26
N PHE A 120 -1.31 14.37 -19.65
CA PHE A 120 -2.33 13.94 -18.70
C PHE A 120 -2.36 14.87 -17.47
N PHE A 121 -1.19 15.22 -16.92
CA PHE A 121 -1.12 16.17 -15.80
C PHE A 121 -1.66 17.56 -16.17
N ASN A 122 -1.38 18.03 -17.39
CA ASN A 122 -1.84 19.35 -17.83
C ASN A 122 -3.34 19.38 -18.17
N GLY A 123 -3.91 18.24 -18.58
CA GLY A 123 -5.33 18.10 -18.90
C GLY A 123 -6.21 17.75 -17.70
N TYR A 124 -5.64 17.37 -16.56
CA TYR A 124 -6.40 17.04 -15.36
C TYR A 124 -6.98 18.31 -14.70
N PRO A 125 -8.19 18.26 -14.11
CA PRO A 125 -8.75 19.40 -13.39
C PRO A 125 -7.79 19.92 -12.31
N LYS A 126 -7.61 21.25 -12.25
CA LYS A 126 -6.69 21.91 -11.30
C LYS A 126 -7.00 21.57 -9.84
N ASP A 127 -8.29 21.50 -9.51
CA ASP A 127 -8.77 21.21 -8.15
C ASP A 127 -9.08 19.71 -7.96
N GLY A 128 -8.60 18.86 -8.87
CA GLY A 128 -8.75 17.41 -8.79
C GLY A 128 -7.91 16.83 -7.65
N HIS A 129 -8.47 15.87 -6.93
CA HIS A 129 -7.78 15.27 -5.78
C HIS A 129 -6.55 14.47 -6.22
N PRO A 130 -5.38 14.61 -5.55
CA PRO A 130 -4.14 13.92 -5.89
C PRO A 130 -4.27 12.40 -6.09
N MET A 131 -5.02 11.73 -5.22
CA MET A 131 -5.24 10.28 -5.30
C MET A 131 -5.99 9.84 -6.57
N GLY A 132 -6.94 10.65 -7.06
CA GLY A 132 -7.65 10.38 -8.31
C GLY A 132 -6.72 10.47 -9.52
N LEU A 133 -5.85 11.48 -9.53
CA LEU A 133 -4.81 11.62 -10.57
C LEU A 133 -3.79 10.48 -10.50
N LEU A 134 -3.31 10.13 -9.30
CA LEU A 134 -2.37 9.03 -9.10
C LEU A 134 -2.94 7.71 -9.64
N SER A 135 -4.19 7.37 -9.29
CA SER A 135 -4.85 6.15 -9.80
C SER A 135 -4.94 6.16 -11.32
N ALA A 136 -5.42 7.26 -11.92
CA ALA A 136 -5.54 7.37 -13.37
C ALA A 136 -4.19 7.20 -14.08
N MET A 137 -3.16 7.91 -13.59
CA MET A 137 -1.81 7.87 -14.15
C MET A 137 -1.17 6.49 -14.04
N VAL A 138 -1.33 5.81 -12.89
CA VAL A 138 -0.82 4.45 -12.71
C VAL A 138 -1.50 3.49 -13.67
N CYS A 139 -2.82 3.56 -13.85
CA CYS A 139 -3.52 2.75 -14.85
C CYS A 139 -3.00 3.03 -16.26
N SER A 140 -2.83 4.31 -16.63
CA SER A 140 -2.35 4.71 -17.95
C SER A 140 -0.94 4.21 -18.30
N LEU A 141 -0.10 3.86 -17.31
CA LEU A 141 1.20 3.22 -17.56
C LEU A 141 1.06 1.96 -18.43
N SER A 142 -0.07 1.26 -18.37
CA SER A 142 -0.30 0.08 -19.21
C SER A 142 -0.22 0.40 -20.71
N GLY A 143 -0.65 1.59 -21.13
CA GLY A 143 -0.58 2.03 -22.54
C GLY A 143 0.84 2.35 -23.01
N TYR A 144 1.74 2.70 -22.09
CA TYR A 144 3.13 3.07 -22.40
C TYR A 144 4.11 1.89 -22.26
N TYR A 145 3.70 0.82 -21.60
CA TYR A 145 4.52 -0.37 -21.35
C TYR A 145 3.79 -1.66 -21.74
N PRO A 146 3.41 -1.83 -23.04
CA PRO A 146 2.61 -2.96 -23.51
C PRO A 146 3.30 -4.32 -23.30
N ASP A 147 4.63 -4.35 -23.37
CA ASP A 147 5.43 -5.58 -23.20
C ASP A 147 5.30 -6.18 -21.78
N LEU A 148 4.86 -5.37 -20.80
CA LEU A 148 4.71 -5.76 -19.41
C LEU A 148 3.27 -6.15 -19.04
N LEU A 149 2.36 -6.21 -20.03
CA LEU A 149 0.95 -6.55 -19.81
C LEU A 149 0.66 -8.04 -19.93
N LYS A 150 1.67 -8.85 -20.30
CA LYS A 150 1.45 -10.28 -20.49
C LYS A 150 1.16 -10.98 -19.15
N PRO A 151 0.29 -12.00 -19.14
CA PRO A 151 -0.11 -12.71 -17.93
C PRO A 151 1.09 -13.36 -17.21
N GLU A 152 2.00 -13.95 -17.97
CA GLU A 152 3.15 -14.68 -17.45
C GLU A 152 4.44 -13.89 -17.73
N LEU A 153 5.04 -13.38 -16.66
CA LEU A 153 6.34 -12.72 -16.68
C LEU A 153 7.41 -13.72 -16.24
N THR A 154 8.57 -13.68 -16.90
CA THR A 154 9.77 -14.31 -16.35
C THR A 154 10.22 -13.56 -15.08
N ASP A 155 11.04 -14.19 -14.24
CA ASP A 155 11.55 -13.55 -13.00
C ASP A 155 12.22 -12.19 -13.28
N GLU A 156 12.97 -12.08 -14.38
CA GLU A 156 13.65 -10.84 -14.78
C GLU A 156 12.65 -9.76 -15.24
N GLU A 157 11.65 -10.14 -16.02
CA GLU A 157 10.59 -9.23 -16.46
C GLU A 157 9.73 -8.76 -15.28
N PHE A 158 9.45 -9.65 -14.33
CA PHE A 158 8.74 -9.31 -13.10
C PHE A 158 9.55 -8.33 -12.24
N GLU A 159 10.84 -8.59 -12.01
CA GLU A 159 11.74 -7.67 -11.27
C GLU A 159 11.78 -6.28 -11.93
N SER A 160 11.94 -6.24 -13.25
CA SER A 160 11.92 -5.01 -14.04
C SER A 160 10.58 -4.27 -13.92
N THR A 161 9.46 -4.99 -14.03
CA THR A 161 8.10 -4.43 -13.92
C THR A 161 7.84 -3.87 -12.53
N ALA A 162 8.22 -4.61 -11.47
CA ALA A 162 8.06 -4.19 -10.10
C ALA A 162 8.88 -2.93 -9.79
N ALA A 163 10.15 -2.90 -10.20
CA ALA A 163 11.02 -1.73 -10.05
C ALA A 163 10.48 -0.52 -10.83
N GLN A 164 9.97 -0.75 -12.05
CA GLN A 164 9.36 0.30 -12.85
C GLN A 164 8.10 0.85 -12.16
N LEU A 165 7.18 0.01 -11.72
CA LEU A 165 5.97 0.45 -11.02
C LEU A 165 6.31 1.29 -9.78
N LEU A 166 7.18 0.79 -8.89
CA LEU A 166 7.57 1.49 -7.68
C LEU A 166 8.26 2.84 -7.96
N SER A 167 9.09 2.90 -8.99
CA SER A 167 9.76 4.14 -9.38
C SER A 167 8.79 5.15 -10.03
N LYS A 168 7.89 4.65 -10.87
CA LYS A 168 6.88 5.47 -11.57
C LYS A 168 5.87 6.05 -10.60
N VAL A 169 5.38 5.28 -9.62
CA VAL A 169 4.50 5.76 -8.56
C VAL A 169 5.14 6.93 -7.82
N ARG A 170 6.43 6.81 -7.43
CA ARG A 170 7.17 7.92 -6.79
C ARG A 170 7.20 9.18 -7.68
N THR A 171 7.55 9.04 -8.96
CA THR A 171 7.62 10.18 -9.88
C THR A 171 6.23 10.81 -10.10
N ILE A 172 5.18 10.00 -10.28
CA ILE A 172 3.80 10.48 -10.45
C ILE A 172 3.34 11.22 -9.21
N SER A 173 3.61 10.70 -8.01
CA SER A 173 3.26 11.38 -6.75
C SER A 173 3.95 12.74 -6.62
N ALA A 174 5.24 12.84 -6.97
CA ALA A 174 5.95 14.11 -6.93
C ALA A 174 5.42 15.12 -7.95
N TYR A 175 5.11 14.66 -9.17
CA TYR A 175 4.56 15.52 -10.21
C TYR A 175 3.16 15.99 -9.86
N THR A 176 2.35 15.13 -9.24
CA THR A 176 1.01 15.48 -8.73
C THR A 176 1.10 16.62 -7.71
N TYR A 177 2.04 16.53 -6.76
CA TYR A 177 2.28 17.60 -5.78
C TYR A 177 2.75 18.91 -6.44
N LYS A 178 3.71 18.85 -7.38
CA LYS A 178 4.13 20.05 -8.12
C LYS A 178 2.98 20.71 -8.86
N LYS A 179 2.09 19.90 -9.45
CA LYS A 179 0.92 20.39 -10.19
C LYS A 179 -0.13 21.01 -9.28
N SER A 180 -0.39 20.46 -8.09
CA SER A 180 -1.32 21.08 -7.15
C SER A 180 -0.86 22.48 -6.71
N LEU A 181 0.46 22.71 -6.68
CA LEU A 181 1.06 24.02 -6.41
C LEU A 181 1.19 24.93 -7.65
N GLY A 182 0.84 24.45 -8.85
CA GLY A 182 1.06 25.19 -10.10
C GLY A 182 2.54 25.37 -10.47
N GLN A 183 3.43 24.55 -9.92
CA GLN A 183 4.87 24.60 -10.16
C GLN A 183 5.27 23.70 -11.34
N PRO A 184 6.40 24.00 -12.02
CA PRO A 184 6.98 23.07 -12.99
C PRO A 184 7.40 21.77 -12.30
N VAL A 185 7.26 20.66 -13.02
CA VAL A 185 7.75 19.35 -12.54
C VAL A 185 9.28 19.34 -12.53
N VAL A 186 9.85 18.61 -11.57
CA VAL A 186 11.31 18.45 -11.44
C VAL A 186 11.66 17.02 -11.83
N PRO A 187 12.47 16.79 -12.87
CA PRO A 187 12.81 15.44 -13.30
C PRO A 187 13.64 14.69 -12.24
N PRO A 188 13.55 13.36 -12.21
CA PRO A 188 14.37 12.56 -11.30
C PRO A 188 15.86 12.71 -11.65
N ARG A 189 16.70 12.70 -10.62
CA ARG A 189 18.16 12.78 -10.75
C ARG A 189 18.82 11.43 -10.52
N GLU A 190 19.84 11.09 -11.31
CA GLU A 190 20.52 9.79 -11.22
C GLU A 190 21.50 9.69 -10.05
N ASP A 191 22.03 10.82 -9.59
CA ASP A 191 22.97 10.90 -8.47
C ASP A 191 22.30 10.78 -7.09
N LEU A 192 20.96 10.86 -7.04
CA LEU A 192 20.19 10.80 -5.80
C LEU A 192 19.56 9.42 -5.58
N ARG A 193 19.67 8.92 -4.33
CA ARG A 193 19.01 7.70 -3.86
C ARG A 193 17.49 7.87 -3.79
N TYR A 194 16.75 6.77 -3.61
CA TYR A 194 15.29 6.73 -3.78
C TYR A 194 14.54 7.86 -3.07
N ILE A 195 14.76 8.03 -1.76
CA ILE A 195 14.14 9.05 -0.91
C ILE A 195 14.63 10.46 -1.23
N ALA A 196 15.95 10.67 -1.30
CA ALA A 196 16.53 11.98 -1.64
C ALA A 196 16.01 12.49 -2.99
N ASN A 197 15.89 11.60 -3.97
CA ASN A 197 15.35 11.92 -5.28
C ASN A 197 13.86 12.27 -5.21
N PHE A 198 13.07 11.56 -4.39
CA PHE A 198 11.66 11.91 -4.16
C PHE A 198 11.51 13.31 -3.55
N LEU A 199 12.30 13.62 -2.51
CA LEU A 199 12.33 14.94 -1.86
C LEU A 199 12.73 16.05 -2.83
N ASN A 200 13.77 15.81 -3.64
CA ASN A 200 14.17 16.72 -4.70
C ASN A 200 13.01 16.99 -5.68
N MET A 201 12.33 15.95 -6.16
CA MET A 201 11.23 16.11 -7.12
C MET A 201 10.03 16.84 -6.51
N MET A 202 9.76 16.65 -5.21
CA MET A 202 8.68 17.31 -4.49
C MET A 202 8.99 18.80 -4.24
N PHE A 203 10.19 19.14 -3.79
CA PHE A 203 10.44 20.44 -3.15
C PHE A 203 11.40 21.37 -3.90
N SER A 204 12.30 20.86 -4.76
CA SER A 204 13.19 21.74 -5.54
C SER A 204 12.40 22.61 -6.51
N THR A 205 12.91 23.80 -6.81
CA THR A 205 12.32 24.71 -7.81
C THR A 205 13.42 25.24 -8.72
N PRO A 206 13.09 25.80 -9.91
CA PRO A 206 14.10 26.44 -10.75
C PRO A 206 14.83 27.60 -10.06
N GLN A 207 14.22 28.22 -9.04
CA GLN A 207 14.78 29.36 -8.32
C GLN A 207 15.65 28.95 -7.13
N LYS A 208 15.42 27.77 -6.54
CA LYS A 208 16.11 27.31 -5.33
C LYS A 208 16.15 25.79 -5.29
N GLU A 209 17.36 25.25 -5.16
CA GLU A 209 17.58 23.85 -4.85
C GLU A 209 17.10 23.53 -3.43
N TYR A 210 16.44 22.39 -3.26
CA TYR A 210 16.01 21.94 -1.95
C TYR A 210 17.19 21.32 -1.19
N GLU A 211 17.44 21.81 0.01
CA GLU A 211 18.45 21.25 0.91
C GLU A 211 17.90 19.97 1.54
N ILE A 212 18.48 18.83 1.16
CA ILE A 212 18.07 17.52 1.66
C ILE A 212 18.94 17.18 2.87
N THR A 213 18.33 17.07 4.04
CA THR A 213 19.02 16.68 5.28
C THR A 213 18.83 15.21 5.58
N ASP A 214 19.80 14.61 6.27
CA ASP A 214 19.76 13.19 6.63
C ASP A 214 18.58 12.86 7.55
N GLU A 215 18.18 13.78 8.43
CA GLU A 215 17.03 13.61 9.33
C GLU A 215 15.72 13.46 8.56
N VAL A 216 15.53 14.24 7.48
CA VAL A 216 14.31 14.17 6.66
C VAL A 216 14.32 12.90 5.81
N ILE A 217 15.49 12.47 5.34
CA ILE A 217 15.64 11.18 4.67
C ILE A 217 15.24 10.05 5.61
N GLN A 218 15.80 9.99 6.82
CA GLN A 218 15.52 8.94 7.80
C GLN A 218 14.05 8.90 8.20
N ALA A 219 13.44 10.07 8.44
CA ALA A 219 12.01 10.15 8.75
C ALA A 219 11.14 9.60 7.62
N LEU A 220 11.47 9.91 6.35
CA LEU A 220 10.70 9.44 5.21
C LEU A 220 10.98 7.97 4.87
N GLU A 221 12.20 7.47 5.07
CA GLU A 221 12.50 6.03 5.02
C GLU A 221 11.62 5.26 6.00
N ALA A 222 11.61 5.67 7.28
CA ALA A 222 10.79 5.05 8.30
C ALA A 222 9.29 5.11 7.94
N LEU A 223 8.81 6.26 7.48
CA LEU A 223 7.41 6.43 7.06
C LEU A 223 7.04 5.45 5.95
N LEU A 224 7.86 5.32 4.90
CA LEU A 224 7.56 4.41 3.79
C LEU A 224 7.68 2.94 4.19
N ILE A 225 8.65 2.58 5.05
CA ILE A 225 8.80 1.22 5.58
C ILE A 225 7.57 0.81 6.41
N LEU A 226 7.11 1.69 7.28
CA LEU A 226 5.93 1.44 8.14
C LEU A 226 4.62 1.32 7.33
N HIS A 227 4.59 1.82 6.10
CA HIS A 227 3.44 1.72 5.19
C HIS A 227 3.68 0.75 4.02
N ALA A 228 4.78 -0.03 4.05
CA ALA A 228 5.18 -0.86 2.91
C ALA A 228 4.21 -2.04 2.68
N ASP A 229 3.68 -2.66 3.73
CA ASP A 229 2.62 -3.66 3.66
C ASP A 229 1.84 -3.75 4.98
N HIS A 230 0.59 -4.21 4.90
CA HIS A 230 -0.26 -4.37 6.09
C HIS A 230 -1.28 -5.50 5.91
N GLU A 231 -0.80 -6.67 5.47
CA GLU A 231 -1.60 -7.91 5.35
C GLU A 231 -2.82 -7.74 4.40
N GLN A 232 -3.94 -8.45 4.58
CA GLN A 232 -5.13 -8.47 3.71
C GLN A 232 -6.08 -7.31 4.01
N ASN A 233 -5.56 -6.08 4.04
CA ASN A 233 -6.40 -4.89 4.13
C ASN A 233 -7.22 -4.66 2.83
N CYS A 234 -8.17 -3.70 2.87
CA CYS A 234 -9.09 -3.43 1.76
C CYS A 234 -8.38 -3.22 0.40
N SER A 235 -7.29 -2.44 0.37
CA SER A 235 -6.54 -2.21 -0.87
C SER A 235 -5.78 -3.44 -1.34
N THR A 236 -5.11 -4.17 -0.44
CA THR A 236 -4.40 -5.42 -0.80
C THR A 236 -5.38 -6.47 -1.36
N SER A 237 -6.52 -6.65 -0.69
CA SER A 237 -7.59 -7.55 -1.12
C SER A 237 -8.17 -7.14 -2.49
N THR A 238 -8.29 -5.83 -2.75
CA THR A 238 -8.72 -5.31 -4.06
C THR A 238 -7.69 -5.63 -5.16
N VAL A 239 -6.40 -5.39 -4.91
CA VAL A 239 -5.32 -5.71 -5.85
C VAL A 239 -5.32 -7.20 -6.18
N ARG A 240 -5.45 -8.07 -5.17
CA ARG A 240 -5.55 -9.53 -5.35
C ARG A 240 -6.78 -9.93 -6.16
N LEU A 241 -7.94 -9.36 -5.87
CA LEU A 241 -9.19 -9.70 -6.55
C LEU A 241 -9.12 -9.30 -8.03
N VAL A 242 -8.63 -8.09 -8.34
CA VAL A 242 -8.46 -7.64 -9.73
C VAL A 242 -7.38 -8.46 -10.44
N GLY A 243 -6.25 -8.72 -9.78
CA GLY A 243 -5.18 -9.57 -10.33
C GLY A 243 -5.62 -11.01 -10.61
N SER A 244 -6.60 -11.54 -9.86
CA SER A 244 -7.13 -12.90 -10.07
C SER A 244 -7.82 -13.10 -11.42
N SER A 245 -8.26 -12.01 -12.06
CA SER A 245 -8.78 -12.03 -13.44
C SER A 245 -7.67 -11.91 -14.49
N TRP A 246 -6.40 -12.03 -14.10
CA TRP A 246 -5.22 -11.77 -14.93
C TRP A 246 -5.13 -10.34 -15.48
N ALA A 247 -5.69 -9.36 -14.75
CA ALA A 247 -5.45 -7.96 -15.06
C ALA A 247 -3.96 -7.62 -14.86
N ASN A 248 -3.41 -6.78 -15.74
CA ASN A 248 -2.01 -6.37 -15.63
C ASN A 248 -1.69 -5.66 -14.30
N MET A 249 -0.41 -5.62 -13.93
CA MET A 249 0.05 -5.11 -12.64
C MET A 249 -0.34 -3.63 -12.43
N PHE A 250 -0.25 -2.79 -13.47
CA PHE A 250 -0.61 -1.37 -13.39
C PHE A 250 -2.09 -1.18 -13.09
N ALA A 251 -2.97 -1.91 -13.77
CA ALA A 251 -4.41 -1.87 -13.54
C ALA A 251 -4.77 -2.37 -12.13
N SER A 252 -4.16 -3.48 -11.70
CA SER A 252 -4.38 -4.05 -10.37
C SER A 252 -3.96 -3.08 -9.26
N VAL A 253 -2.79 -2.45 -9.40
CA VAL A 253 -2.29 -1.46 -8.42
C VAL A 253 -3.12 -0.18 -8.45
N SER A 254 -3.57 0.28 -9.62
CA SER A 254 -4.52 1.41 -9.71
C SER A 254 -5.81 1.14 -8.94
N ALA A 255 -6.35 -0.08 -9.02
CA ALA A 255 -7.52 -0.46 -8.22
C ALA A 255 -7.21 -0.42 -6.70
N GLY A 256 -6.01 -0.85 -6.31
CA GLY A 256 -5.50 -0.70 -4.95
C GLY A 256 -5.44 0.76 -4.48
N VAL A 257 -4.92 1.67 -5.32
CA VAL A 257 -4.90 3.12 -5.03
C VAL A 257 -6.31 3.67 -4.85
N SER A 258 -7.25 3.27 -5.70
CA SER A 258 -8.66 3.66 -5.59
C SER A 258 -9.30 3.17 -4.28
N ALA A 259 -9.03 1.92 -3.88
CA ALA A 259 -9.49 1.37 -2.61
C ALA A 259 -8.84 2.08 -1.40
N LEU A 260 -7.55 2.41 -1.50
CA LEU A 260 -6.81 3.15 -0.47
C LEU A 260 -7.32 4.58 -0.28
N TRP A 261 -7.75 5.24 -1.36
CA TRP A 261 -8.29 6.59 -1.30
C TRP A 261 -9.58 6.70 -0.46
N GLY A 262 -10.28 5.59 -0.23
CA GLY A 262 -11.48 5.56 0.60
C GLY A 262 -11.26 6.20 1.99
N PRO A 263 -12.20 7.02 2.50
CA PRO A 263 -12.04 7.78 3.74
C PRO A 263 -12.07 6.93 5.02
N LEU A 264 -12.35 5.63 4.89
CA LEU A 264 -12.31 4.62 5.97
C LEU A 264 -11.08 3.70 5.85
N HIS A 265 -10.18 3.98 4.90
CA HIS A 265 -8.93 3.27 4.69
C HIS A 265 -7.77 4.27 4.76
N GLY A 266 -7.07 4.56 3.65
CA GLY A 266 -5.92 5.46 3.63
C GLY A 266 -6.25 6.95 3.80
N GLY A 267 -7.52 7.34 3.68
CA GLY A 267 -7.95 8.72 3.95
C GLY A 267 -7.93 9.10 5.44
N ALA A 268 -7.70 8.15 6.36
CA ALA A 268 -7.64 8.42 7.80
C ALA A 268 -6.52 9.41 8.17
N ASN A 269 -5.37 9.31 7.50
CA ASN A 269 -4.18 10.13 7.75
C ASN A 269 -4.48 11.60 7.47
N GLN A 270 -5.15 11.88 6.34
CA GLN A 270 -5.60 13.21 5.97
C GLN A 270 -6.59 13.76 7.01
N LYS A 271 -7.56 12.93 7.43
CA LYS A 271 -8.54 13.33 8.45
C LYS A 271 -7.92 13.64 9.82
N VAL A 272 -6.77 13.03 10.16
CA VAL A 272 -6.02 13.42 11.36
C VAL A 272 -5.51 14.85 11.24
N VAL A 273 -4.94 15.22 10.10
CA VAL A 273 -4.42 16.57 9.85
C VAL A 273 -5.56 17.58 9.83
N GLU A 274 -6.63 17.32 9.07
CA GLU A 274 -7.82 18.18 9.01
C GLU A 274 -8.45 18.38 10.41
N MET A 275 -8.52 17.31 11.22
CA MET A 275 -8.99 17.41 12.60
C MET A 275 -8.10 18.32 13.46
N LEU A 276 -6.78 18.26 13.29
CA LEU A 276 -5.84 19.10 14.04
C LEU A 276 -5.92 20.57 13.59
N GLU A 277 -6.07 20.82 12.29
CA GLU A 277 -6.31 22.15 11.71
C GLU A 277 -7.61 22.76 12.24
N ASP A 278 -8.71 21.98 12.26
CA ASP A 278 -9.99 22.40 12.85
C ASP A 278 -9.87 22.77 14.33
N ILE A 279 -9.06 22.02 15.10
CA ILE A 279 -8.79 22.31 16.51
C ILE A 279 -8.03 23.64 16.65
N GLU A 280 -7.01 23.85 15.82
CA GLU A 280 -6.22 25.08 15.79
C GLU A 280 -7.10 26.30 15.45
N GLU A 281 -7.88 26.22 14.37
CA GLU A 281 -8.80 27.28 13.92
C GLU A 281 -9.88 27.59 14.97
N ALA A 282 -10.33 26.59 15.73
CA ALA A 282 -11.28 26.75 16.82
C ALA A 282 -10.67 27.38 18.10
N GLY A 283 -9.41 27.80 18.06
CA GLY A 283 -8.71 28.44 19.18
C GLY A 283 -7.88 27.50 20.06
N GLY A 284 -7.66 26.25 19.62
CA GLY A 284 -6.75 25.30 20.26
C GLY A 284 -7.30 24.58 21.51
N ASP A 285 -8.59 24.71 21.84
CA ASP A 285 -9.19 24.03 22.99
C ASP A 285 -9.44 22.54 22.69
N ILE A 286 -8.45 21.71 23.00
CA ILE A 286 -8.50 20.25 22.84
C ILE A 286 -9.63 19.64 23.69
N GLN A 287 -9.96 20.20 24.86
CA GLN A 287 -10.93 19.60 25.77
C GLN A 287 -12.33 19.60 25.17
N LYS A 288 -12.68 20.63 24.40
CA LYS A 288 -13.93 20.71 23.63
C LYS A 288 -14.09 19.50 22.70
N PHE A 289 -13.07 19.17 21.91
CA PHE A 289 -13.13 18.08 20.94
C PHE A 289 -13.09 16.71 21.61
N ILE A 290 -12.36 16.55 22.72
CA ILE A 290 -12.43 15.35 23.57
C ILE A 290 -13.83 15.14 24.11
N ASN A 291 -14.49 16.21 24.59
CA ASN A 291 -15.85 16.12 25.11
C ASN A 291 -16.85 15.71 24.02
N LYS A 292 -16.73 16.27 22.81
CA LYS A 292 -17.51 15.84 21.64
C LYS A 292 -17.30 14.36 21.32
N ALA A 293 -16.06 13.89 21.28
CA ALA A 293 -15.75 12.49 20.99
C ALA A 293 -16.27 11.50 22.05
N LYS A 294 -16.45 11.97 23.29
CA LYS A 294 -16.99 11.18 24.40
C LYS A 294 -18.52 11.23 24.49
N ASP A 295 -19.18 12.18 23.82
CA ASP A 295 -20.63 12.29 23.84
C ASP A 295 -21.24 11.20 22.94
N PRO A 296 -22.04 10.26 23.49
CA PRO A 296 -22.67 9.21 22.70
C PRO A 296 -23.72 9.75 21.70
N ASN A 297 -24.15 11.02 21.83
CA ASN A 297 -25.09 11.67 20.92
C ASN A 297 -24.39 12.52 19.84
N ASP A 298 -23.06 12.68 19.93
CA ASP A 298 -22.28 13.35 18.90
C ASP A 298 -21.62 12.29 17.99
N ASN A 299 -21.75 12.48 16.68
CA ASN A 299 -21.13 11.60 15.68
C ASN A 299 -19.64 11.90 15.48
N TYR A 300 -19.08 12.87 16.20
CA TYR A 300 -17.67 13.21 16.16
C TYR A 300 -16.79 12.03 16.60
N ARG A 301 -15.73 11.78 15.83
CA ARG A 301 -14.74 10.72 16.09
C ARG A 301 -13.35 11.32 16.12
N LEU A 302 -12.52 10.86 17.05
CA LEU A 302 -11.09 11.17 17.06
C LEU A 302 -10.41 10.38 15.96
N MET A 303 -9.97 11.09 14.92
CA MET A 303 -9.25 10.51 13.80
C MET A 303 -7.86 10.08 14.26
N GLY A 304 -7.37 8.95 13.74
CA GLY A 304 -6.08 8.37 14.15
C GLY A 304 -6.11 7.56 15.44
N PHE A 305 -7.29 7.34 16.03
CA PHE A 305 -7.48 6.48 17.20
C PHE A 305 -8.34 5.25 16.88
N GLY A 306 -7.92 4.10 17.40
CA GLY A 306 -8.54 2.80 17.16
C GLY A 306 -7.90 2.05 15.99
N HIS A 307 -7.91 0.73 16.06
CA HIS A 307 -7.42 -0.18 15.03
C HIS A 307 -8.40 -1.35 14.89
N ARG A 308 -8.63 -1.84 13.67
CA ARG A 308 -9.47 -3.02 13.41
C ARG A 308 -8.64 -4.30 13.44
#